data_AF-A0A661RYE5-F1
#
_entry.id   AF-A0A661RYE5-F1
#
_cell.length_a   1.000
_cell.length_b   1.000
_cell.length_c   1.000
_cell.angle_alpha   90.00
_cell.angle_beta   90.00
_cell.angle_gamma   90.00
#
_symmetry.space_group_name_H-M   'P 1'
#
loop_
_entity.id
_entity.type
_entity.pdbx_description
1 polymer ?
#
loop_
_entity_poly.entity_id
_entity_poly.type
_entity_poly.pdbx_seq_one_letter_code
_entity_poly.pdbx_strand_id
1 'polypeptide(L)'
;MENADKTLDKAAIYLEHADSGFVIIEANAPVLQQQAAAYLTGKVSSKKILAIDLKTAPRDATHLSVIRQKASENPDVSVFLILNFHTLADRIETKEIGLVRDLNFSREPYASLNKILVFFLPSFFVDLLIRHARDFYDYVPIKFELVSEDSGALIWQNKPTDTADEIFLGNRILFLRDMINSGELSEGKKAEKLFELAKSHGKLYQHDEAIQRYQQALVFYQKLKDRRGEALALKGIGLIHFSRSEYETAMEYLKQALSICQEIRDQVGESTILSNISLIFKARGEYDTALEYLKQSLNIAGEIGDRVSEGLSNISLIYQARGEYETALEYLKQSLSIRREIGDRAGEGATLNNIALIYRTWGKYEKGLEYLEQSLSIAKEIENRAGEAATLNNISQIYQARGDYETAMEYLKQSLSIGRELGDRAGLCITLINMGNIHWTKEEKDQAMSEWREAYQIAREIGHAQALAKLDELAKQLGGKDLTFIFPRPR
;
A
#
# COMPACT_ATOMS: atom_id res chain seq x y z
N MET A 1 -10.52 -3.82 23.13
CA MET A 1 -11.76 -3.17 22.68
C MET A 1 -11.46 -2.08 21.66
N GLU A 2 -10.61 -1.11 21.95
CA GLU A 2 -10.33 0.06 21.08
C GLU A 2 -9.90 -0.27 19.63
N ASN A 3 -9.08 -1.30 19.39
CA ASN A 3 -8.69 -1.73 18.03
C ASN A 3 -9.75 -2.57 17.28
N ALA A 4 -10.65 -3.23 18.00
CA ALA A 4 -11.75 -4.00 17.41
C ALA A 4 -12.84 -3.05 16.89
N ASP A 5 -13.10 -1.96 17.62
CA ASP A 5 -14.01 -0.90 17.20
C ASP A 5 -13.53 -0.27 15.89
N LYS A 6 -12.24 0.12 15.79
CA LYS A 6 -11.66 0.72 14.59
C LYS A 6 -11.80 -0.13 13.32
N THR A 7 -11.69 -1.44 13.44
CA THR A 7 -11.73 -2.33 12.28
C THR A 7 -13.15 -2.67 11.85
N LEU A 8 -14.06 -2.85 12.83
CA LEU A 8 -15.49 -2.93 12.54
C LEU A 8 -16.04 -1.59 12.04
N ASP A 9 -15.45 -0.45 12.44
CA ASP A 9 -15.74 0.88 11.89
C ASP A 9 -15.31 0.97 10.42
N LYS A 10 -14.13 0.44 10.03
CA LYS A 10 -13.76 0.33 8.60
C LYS A 10 -14.72 -0.52 7.78
N ALA A 11 -15.14 -1.67 8.33
CA ALA A 11 -16.16 -2.49 7.70
C ALA A 11 -17.50 -1.73 7.62
N ALA A 12 -17.91 -1.02 8.66
CA ALA A 12 -19.13 -0.21 8.66
C ALA A 12 -19.07 0.88 7.59
N ILE A 13 -17.97 1.62 7.46
CA ILE A 13 -17.76 2.64 6.42
C ILE A 13 -17.88 2.04 5.02
N TYR A 14 -17.23 0.89 4.77
CA TYR A 14 -17.36 0.21 3.48
C TYR A 14 -18.81 -0.20 3.21
N LEU A 15 -19.47 -0.79 4.19
CA LEU A 15 -20.87 -1.19 4.09
C LEU A 15 -21.79 0.01 3.84
N GLU A 16 -21.48 1.19 4.36
CA GLU A 16 -22.25 2.42 4.15
C GLU A 16 -22.15 2.94 2.71
N HIS A 17 -20.97 2.87 2.11
CA HIS A 17 -20.68 3.50 0.83
C HIS A 17 -20.67 2.55 -0.39
N ALA A 18 -20.61 1.23 -0.19
CA ALA A 18 -20.58 0.26 -1.29
C ALA A 18 -21.99 -0.13 -1.77
N ASP A 19 -22.18 -0.27 -3.09
CA ASP A 19 -23.47 -0.69 -3.67
C ASP A 19 -23.62 -2.21 -3.74
N SER A 20 -22.51 -2.93 -3.92
CA SER A 20 -22.42 -4.39 -3.84
C SER A 20 -20.96 -4.80 -3.59
N GLY A 21 -20.72 -5.98 -3.04
CA GLY A 21 -19.35 -6.41 -2.74
C GLY A 21 -19.24 -7.54 -1.73
N PHE A 22 -18.01 -7.87 -1.38
CA PHE A 22 -17.68 -8.91 -0.41
C PHE A 22 -16.81 -8.34 0.70
N VAL A 23 -17.10 -8.77 1.93
CA VAL A 23 -16.29 -8.47 3.12
C VAL A 23 -16.08 -9.79 3.85
N ILE A 24 -14.85 -10.06 4.31
CA ILE A 24 -14.57 -11.19 5.20
C ILE A 24 -14.18 -10.65 6.56
N ILE A 25 -14.70 -11.28 7.60
CA ILE A 25 -14.35 -11.02 8.99
C ILE A 25 -13.91 -12.35 9.59
N GLU A 26 -12.66 -12.44 10.04
CA GLU A 26 -12.10 -13.70 10.54
C GLU A 26 -12.44 -13.91 12.02
N ALA A 27 -13.59 -14.51 12.30
CA ALA A 27 -14.09 -14.75 13.65
C ALA A 27 -14.30 -16.24 13.94
N ASN A 28 -13.45 -16.78 14.82
CA ASN A 28 -13.37 -18.20 15.13
C ASN A 28 -14.55 -18.75 15.95
N ALA A 29 -15.19 -17.92 16.78
CA ALA A 29 -16.24 -18.36 17.71
C ALA A 29 -17.62 -17.78 17.35
N PRO A 30 -18.71 -18.56 17.41
CA PRO A 30 -20.07 -18.07 17.12
C PRO A 30 -20.46 -16.81 17.91
N VAL A 31 -20.01 -16.71 19.17
CA VAL A 31 -20.24 -15.54 20.03
C VAL A 31 -19.60 -14.27 19.44
N LEU A 32 -18.39 -14.37 18.90
CA LEU A 32 -17.69 -13.25 18.28
C LEU A 32 -18.36 -12.82 16.97
N GLN A 33 -18.83 -13.78 16.18
CA GLN A 33 -19.57 -13.50 14.95
C GLN A 33 -20.86 -12.73 15.25
N GLN A 34 -21.60 -13.14 16.29
CA GLN A 34 -22.82 -12.46 16.73
C GLN A 34 -22.54 -11.04 17.26
N GLN A 35 -21.48 -10.86 18.04
CA GLN A 35 -21.08 -9.54 18.54
C GLN A 35 -20.72 -8.58 17.41
N ALA A 36 -19.89 -9.04 16.47
CA ALA A 36 -19.52 -8.24 15.29
C ALA A 36 -20.73 -7.94 14.40
N ALA A 37 -21.65 -8.90 14.22
CA ALA A 37 -22.87 -8.66 13.48
C ALA A 37 -23.79 -7.63 14.14
N ALA A 38 -23.94 -7.70 15.47
CA ALA A 38 -24.71 -6.71 16.24
C ALA A 38 -24.08 -5.31 16.13
N TYR A 39 -22.75 -5.22 16.19
CA TYR A 39 -22.02 -3.97 16.01
C TYR A 39 -22.29 -3.34 14.64
N LEU A 40 -22.09 -4.11 13.56
CA LEU A 40 -22.29 -3.61 12.19
C LEU A 40 -23.75 -3.20 11.95
N THR A 41 -24.71 -3.95 12.50
CA THR A 41 -26.14 -3.61 12.43
C THR A 41 -26.44 -2.28 13.13
N GLY A 42 -25.78 -1.99 14.25
CA GLY A 42 -25.95 -0.72 14.97
C GLY A 42 -25.25 0.47 14.32
N LYS A 43 -24.16 0.24 13.59
CA LYS A 43 -23.34 1.31 12.97
C LYS A 43 -23.78 1.68 11.55
N VAL A 44 -24.22 0.71 10.76
CA VAL A 44 -24.62 0.94 9.36
C VAL A 44 -26.11 1.21 9.30
N SER A 45 -26.49 2.45 9.62
CA SER A 45 -27.90 2.86 9.73
C SER A 45 -28.58 3.12 8.38
N SER A 46 -27.80 3.42 7.33
CA SER A 46 -28.30 3.80 6.01
C SER A 46 -28.74 2.62 5.13
N LYS A 47 -28.45 1.38 5.53
CA LYS A 47 -28.78 0.17 4.77
C LYS A 47 -29.56 -0.83 5.61
N LYS A 48 -30.47 -1.55 4.97
CA LYS A 48 -31.19 -2.66 5.61
C LYS A 48 -30.28 -3.89 5.64
N ILE A 49 -30.02 -4.40 6.85
CA ILE A 49 -29.09 -5.50 7.11
C ILE A 49 -29.87 -6.74 7.57
N LEU A 50 -29.48 -7.93 7.08
CA LEU A 50 -29.98 -9.20 7.58
C LEU A 50 -28.84 -10.16 7.91
N ALA A 51 -28.83 -10.69 9.13
CA ALA A 51 -27.96 -11.80 9.50
C ALA A 51 -28.56 -13.14 9.05
N ILE A 52 -27.76 -13.97 8.40
CA ILE A 52 -28.09 -15.33 7.97
C ILE A 52 -27.20 -16.29 8.75
N ASP A 53 -27.80 -17.05 9.65
CA ASP A 53 -27.09 -18.11 10.38
C ASP A 53 -27.18 -19.44 9.63
N LEU A 54 -26.08 -19.82 8.99
CA LEU A 54 -26.00 -21.06 8.20
C LEU A 54 -26.03 -22.33 9.04
N LYS A 55 -25.86 -22.26 10.36
CA LYS A 55 -26.04 -23.41 11.25
C LYS A 55 -27.46 -23.98 11.17
N THR A 56 -28.43 -23.11 10.91
CA THR A 56 -29.87 -23.44 10.82
C THR A 56 -30.31 -23.93 9.44
N ALA A 57 -29.40 -23.94 8.46
CA ALA A 57 -29.73 -24.34 7.10
C ALA A 57 -30.05 -25.85 6.99
N PRO A 58 -30.93 -26.24 6.04
CA PRO A 58 -31.19 -27.64 5.73
C PRO A 58 -29.91 -28.43 5.46
N ARG A 59 -29.89 -29.71 5.81
CA ARG A 59 -28.68 -30.55 5.70
C ARG A 59 -28.18 -30.73 4.26
N ASP A 60 -29.08 -30.67 3.29
CA ASP A 60 -28.87 -30.87 1.86
C ASP A 60 -28.72 -29.55 1.06
N ALA A 61 -28.90 -28.40 1.71
CA ALA A 61 -28.80 -27.11 1.06
C ALA A 61 -27.33 -26.67 0.92
N THR A 62 -27.01 -26.03 -0.21
CA THR A 62 -25.73 -25.30 -0.38
C THR A 62 -25.83 -23.92 0.27
N HIS A 63 -24.70 -23.36 0.67
CA HIS A 63 -24.64 -21.98 1.18
C HIS A 63 -25.22 -20.98 0.15
N LEU A 64 -24.94 -21.16 -1.15
CA LEU A 64 -25.41 -20.29 -2.22
C LEU A 64 -26.93 -20.40 -2.41
N SER A 65 -27.51 -21.60 -2.32
CA SER A 65 -28.97 -21.77 -2.41
C SER A 65 -29.69 -21.10 -1.24
N VAL A 66 -29.13 -21.17 -0.02
CA VAL A 66 -29.71 -20.52 1.16
C VAL A 66 -29.63 -19.00 1.02
N ILE A 67 -28.47 -18.46 0.61
CA ILE A 67 -28.27 -17.02 0.43
C ILE A 67 -29.15 -16.49 -0.69
N ARG A 68 -29.27 -17.18 -1.83
CA ARG A 68 -30.16 -16.81 -2.94
C ARG A 68 -31.62 -16.80 -2.53
N GLN A 69 -32.05 -17.82 -1.79
CA GLN A 69 -33.41 -17.86 -1.26
C GLN A 69 -33.66 -16.66 -0.35
N LYS A 70 -32.74 -16.38 0.59
CA LYS A 70 -32.87 -15.23 1.51
C LYS A 70 -32.85 -13.90 0.78
N ALA A 71 -32.03 -13.75 -0.26
CA ALA A 71 -32.01 -12.57 -1.11
C ALA A 71 -33.32 -12.38 -1.88
N SER A 72 -33.92 -13.47 -2.37
CA SER A 72 -35.23 -13.45 -3.04
C SER A 72 -36.38 -13.13 -2.09
N GLU A 73 -36.33 -13.64 -0.85
CA GLU A 73 -37.33 -13.36 0.20
C GLU A 73 -37.22 -11.92 0.72
N ASN A 74 -36.05 -11.28 0.57
CA ASN A 74 -35.75 -9.97 1.15
C ASN A 74 -35.12 -9.03 0.11
N PRO A 75 -35.86 -8.61 -0.93
CA PRO A 75 -35.32 -7.78 -2.01
C PRO A 75 -34.80 -6.42 -1.54
N ASP A 76 -35.38 -5.86 -0.46
CA ASP A 76 -35.02 -4.55 0.10
C ASP A 76 -33.79 -4.57 1.02
N VAL A 77 -33.28 -5.77 1.37
CA VAL A 77 -32.06 -5.90 2.18
C VAL A 77 -30.86 -5.63 1.30
N SER A 78 -29.94 -4.77 1.72
CA SER A 78 -28.75 -4.42 0.95
C SER A 78 -27.49 -5.16 1.42
N VAL A 79 -27.47 -5.59 2.69
CA VAL A 79 -26.32 -6.26 3.32
C VAL A 79 -26.75 -7.57 3.97
N PHE A 80 -26.06 -8.66 3.64
CA PHE A 80 -26.21 -9.95 4.30
C PHE A 80 -24.99 -10.28 5.16
N LEU A 81 -25.19 -10.50 6.46
CA LEU A 81 -24.17 -10.94 7.41
C LEU A 81 -24.24 -12.46 7.57
N ILE A 82 -23.24 -13.18 7.07
CA ILE A 82 -23.27 -14.64 6.91
C ILE A 82 -22.48 -15.29 8.05
N LEU A 83 -23.21 -15.82 9.03
CA LEU A 83 -22.70 -16.44 10.24
C LEU A 83 -22.56 -17.95 10.08
N ASN A 84 -21.66 -18.54 10.87
CA ASN A 84 -21.42 -19.97 10.99
C ASN A 84 -21.17 -20.67 9.65
N PHE A 85 -20.53 -19.98 8.71
CA PHE A 85 -20.31 -20.48 7.36
C PHE A 85 -19.56 -21.83 7.35
N HIS A 86 -18.58 -21.99 8.23
CA HIS A 86 -17.80 -23.22 8.40
C HIS A 86 -18.66 -24.45 8.80
N THR A 87 -19.83 -24.26 9.42
CA THR A 87 -20.68 -25.39 9.85
C THR A 87 -21.31 -26.18 8.71
N LEU A 88 -21.35 -25.61 7.49
CA LEU A 88 -21.67 -26.36 6.28
C LEU A 88 -20.43 -27.03 5.68
N ALA A 89 -19.25 -26.45 5.88
CA ALA A 89 -17.98 -27.00 5.42
C ALA A 89 -17.63 -28.31 6.16
N ASP A 90 -17.90 -28.38 7.47
CA ASP A 90 -17.75 -29.61 8.28
C ASP A 90 -18.68 -30.76 7.83
N ARG A 91 -19.73 -30.47 7.04
CA ARG A 91 -20.69 -31.48 6.53
C ARG A 91 -20.24 -32.11 5.20
N ILE A 92 -19.15 -31.62 4.61
CA ILE A 92 -18.61 -32.10 3.34
C ILE A 92 -17.44 -33.04 3.67
N GLU A 93 -17.62 -34.36 3.49
CA GLU A 93 -16.62 -35.40 3.77
C GLU A 93 -15.37 -35.39 2.83
N THR A 94 -15.05 -34.26 2.18
CA THR A 94 -13.95 -34.19 1.21
C THR A 94 -12.71 -33.54 1.80
N LYS A 95 -11.54 -34.07 1.42
CA LYS A 95 -10.23 -33.46 1.68
C LYS A 95 -10.24 -31.97 1.30
N GLU A 96 -9.50 -31.16 2.06
CA GLU A 96 -9.34 -29.69 2.02
C GLU A 96 -9.56 -28.99 0.65
N ILE A 97 -9.08 -29.57 -0.45
CA ILE A 97 -9.18 -29.00 -1.81
C ILE A 97 -10.59 -29.15 -2.42
N GLY A 98 -11.31 -30.24 -2.12
CA GLY A 98 -12.69 -30.45 -2.56
C GLY A 98 -13.64 -29.44 -1.92
N LEU A 99 -13.39 -29.13 -0.64
CA LEU A 99 -14.13 -28.15 0.14
C LEU A 99 -14.12 -26.75 -0.50
N VAL A 100 -12.93 -26.23 -0.86
CA VAL A 100 -12.80 -24.89 -1.48
C VAL A 100 -13.40 -24.84 -2.88
N ARG A 101 -13.31 -25.94 -3.63
CA ARG A 101 -13.86 -26.07 -4.99
C ARG A 101 -15.39 -26.17 -4.99
N ASP A 102 -15.97 -26.96 -4.09
CA ASP A 102 -17.43 -27.16 -3.99
C ASP A 102 -18.13 -25.93 -3.40
N LEU A 103 -17.42 -25.14 -2.59
CA LEU A 103 -17.94 -23.89 -2.06
C LEU A 103 -17.98 -22.74 -3.09
N ASN A 104 -17.46 -22.96 -4.31
CA ASN A 104 -17.59 -22.11 -5.50
C ASN A 104 -17.59 -20.59 -5.20
N PHE A 105 -16.54 -20.13 -4.51
CA PHE A 105 -16.32 -18.73 -4.13
C PHE A 105 -15.88 -17.83 -5.30
N SER A 106 -16.27 -18.17 -6.52
CA SER A 106 -16.10 -17.25 -7.64
C SER A 106 -16.99 -16.03 -7.44
N ARG A 107 -16.56 -14.85 -7.90
CA ARG A 107 -17.38 -13.62 -7.82
C ARG A 107 -18.67 -13.79 -8.64
N GLU A 108 -18.65 -14.62 -9.69
CA GLU A 108 -19.73 -14.77 -10.68
C GLU A 108 -21.09 -15.23 -10.10
N PRO A 109 -21.20 -16.28 -9.24
CA PRO A 109 -22.48 -16.81 -8.79
C PRO A 109 -23.21 -15.90 -7.79
N TYR A 110 -22.49 -15.01 -7.12
CA TYR A 110 -23.01 -14.05 -6.14
C TYR A 110 -23.15 -12.64 -6.70
N ALA A 111 -22.37 -12.26 -7.73
CA ALA A 111 -22.47 -10.97 -8.38
C ALA A 111 -23.91 -10.69 -8.88
N SER A 112 -24.63 -11.74 -9.30
CA SER A 112 -26.04 -11.64 -9.70
C SER A 112 -27.00 -11.23 -8.58
N LEU A 113 -26.58 -11.29 -7.31
CA LEU A 113 -27.41 -10.87 -6.17
C LEU A 113 -27.49 -9.35 -6.07
N ASN A 114 -26.44 -8.63 -6.51
CA ASN A 114 -26.31 -7.19 -6.34
C ASN A 114 -26.51 -6.73 -4.88
N LYS A 115 -25.84 -7.43 -3.95
CA LYS A 115 -25.87 -7.20 -2.50
C LYS A 115 -24.44 -7.08 -1.96
N ILE A 116 -24.30 -6.54 -0.75
CA ILE A 116 -23.06 -6.64 0.01
C ILE A 116 -23.13 -7.90 0.88
N LEU A 117 -22.14 -8.78 0.77
CA LEU A 117 -22.06 -10.04 1.50
C LEU A 117 -20.89 -9.99 2.48
N VAL A 118 -21.16 -10.17 3.77
CA VAL A 118 -20.16 -10.19 4.84
C VAL A 118 -20.04 -11.61 5.39
N PHE A 119 -18.90 -12.25 5.20
CA PHE A 119 -18.67 -13.63 5.64
C PHE A 119 -17.86 -13.67 6.93
N PHE A 120 -18.36 -14.41 7.93
CA PHE A 120 -17.63 -14.67 9.17
C PHE A 120 -16.97 -16.05 9.13
N LEU A 121 -15.63 -16.07 9.09
CA LEU A 121 -14.84 -17.29 8.83
C LEU A 121 -13.81 -17.58 9.93
N PRO A 122 -13.56 -18.84 10.30
CA PRO A 122 -12.44 -19.20 11.15
C PRO A 122 -11.07 -18.97 10.47
N SER A 123 -10.02 -18.72 11.25
CA SER A 123 -8.64 -18.48 10.81
C SER A 123 -8.11 -19.55 9.86
N PHE A 124 -8.22 -20.81 10.25
CA PHE A 124 -7.78 -21.93 9.40
C PHE A 124 -8.54 -21.97 8.06
N PHE A 125 -9.81 -21.59 8.07
CA PHE A 125 -10.64 -21.58 6.88
C PHE A 125 -10.28 -20.42 5.94
N VAL A 126 -9.98 -19.26 6.52
CA VAL A 126 -9.40 -18.12 5.80
C VAL A 126 -8.06 -18.51 5.17
N ASP A 127 -7.16 -19.16 5.91
CA ASP A 127 -5.89 -19.65 5.38
C ASP A 127 -6.08 -20.65 4.24
N LEU A 128 -7.12 -21.48 4.31
CA LEU A 128 -7.47 -22.44 3.27
C LEU A 128 -8.00 -21.73 2.00
N LEU A 129 -8.85 -20.71 2.17
CA LEU A 129 -9.32 -19.87 1.06
C LEU A 129 -8.16 -19.09 0.43
N ILE A 130 -7.30 -18.49 1.23
CA ILE A 130 -6.11 -17.78 0.75
C ILE A 130 -5.21 -18.72 -0.07
N ARG A 131 -5.07 -19.99 0.34
CA ARG A 131 -4.21 -20.96 -0.35
C ARG A 131 -4.84 -21.59 -1.60
N HIS A 132 -6.17 -21.68 -1.68
CA HIS A 132 -6.83 -22.51 -2.70
C HIS A 132 -8.00 -21.86 -3.44
N ALA A 133 -8.54 -20.72 -2.98
CA ALA A 133 -9.63 -20.03 -3.64
C ALA A 133 -9.06 -19.11 -4.74
N ARG A 134 -9.27 -19.54 -5.99
CA ARG A 134 -8.76 -18.89 -7.19
C ARG A 134 -9.38 -17.49 -7.40
N ASP A 135 -10.68 -17.28 -7.15
CA ASP A 135 -11.38 -16.09 -7.66
C ASP A 135 -11.81 -15.03 -6.62
N PHE A 136 -11.16 -14.96 -5.46
CA PHE A 136 -11.57 -14.06 -4.38
C PHE A 136 -10.84 -12.69 -4.42
N TYR A 137 -11.57 -11.60 -4.67
CA TYR A 137 -11.02 -10.24 -4.72
C TYR A 137 -11.87 -9.23 -3.93
N ASP A 138 -11.16 -8.35 -3.21
CA ASP A 138 -11.55 -7.52 -2.05
C ASP A 138 -11.69 -8.31 -0.75
N TYR A 139 -10.52 -8.61 -0.17
CA TYR A 139 -10.37 -9.24 1.13
C TYR A 139 -9.79 -8.22 2.12
N VAL A 140 -10.51 -7.93 3.19
CA VAL A 140 -10.00 -7.21 4.37
C VAL A 140 -9.72 -8.26 5.44
N PRO A 141 -8.47 -8.69 5.68
CA PRO A 141 -8.18 -9.61 6.78
C PRO A 141 -8.46 -8.94 8.12
N ILE A 142 -9.34 -9.54 8.93
CA ILE A 142 -9.60 -9.07 10.30
C ILE A 142 -9.58 -10.27 11.24
N LYS A 143 -8.42 -10.56 11.83
CA LYS A 143 -8.19 -11.74 12.69
C LYS A 143 -8.72 -11.56 14.11
N PHE A 144 -9.65 -12.44 14.55
CA PHE A 144 -10.12 -12.55 15.93
C PHE A 144 -9.73 -13.93 16.54
N GLU A 145 -8.85 -13.94 17.53
CA GLU A 145 -8.52 -15.15 18.31
C GLU A 145 -9.13 -15.09 19.72
N LEU A 146 -9.69 -16.22 20.17
CA LEU A 146 -10.16 -16.41 21.54
C LEU A 146 -9.03 -17.08 22.35
N VAL A 147 -8.48 -16.40 23.36
CA VAL A 147 -7.30 -16.89 24.09
C VAL A 147 -7.65 -17.83 25.24
N SER A 148 -8.89 -17.83 25.75
CA SER A 148 -9.35 -18.75 26.82
C SER A 148 -10.88 -18.69 27.02
N GLU A 149 -11.55 -19.84 27.14
CA GLU A 149 -12.96 -19.92 27.58
C GLU A 149 -13.11 -19.75 29.10
N ASP A 150 -12.07 -20.06 29.88
CA ASP A 150 -12.16 -20.19 31.35
C ASP A 150 -11.93 -18.88 32.12
N SER A 151 -11.24 -17.89 31.54
CA SER A 151 -10.85 -16.68 32.27
C SER A 151 -11.76 -15.47 32.02
N GLY A 152 -12.71 -15.53 31.09
CA GLY A 152 -13.54 -14.38 30.67
C GLY A 152 -12.75 -13.17 30.13
N ALA A 153 -11.41 -13.21 30.18
CA ALA A 153 -10.51 -12.19 29.72
C ALA A 153 -10.20 -12.40 28.23
N LEU A 154 -10.88 -11.63 27.39
CA LEU A 154 -10.58 -11.49 25.96
C LEU A 154 -9.27 -10.71 25.79
N ILE A 155 -8.18 -11.39 25.49
CA ILE A 155 -6.91 -10.75 25.11
C ILE A 155 -6.80 -10.74 23.58
N TRP A 156 -6.72 -9.53 23.03
CA TRP A 156 -6.72 -9.24 21.60
C TRP A 156 -5.28 -9.08 21.12
N GLN A 157 -4.83 -9.91 20.19
CA GLN A 157 -3.57 -9.66 19.47
C GLN A 157 -3.90 -9.32 18.02
N ASN A 158 -3.81 -8.03 17.70
CA ASN A 158 -3.55 -7.63 16.32
C ASN A 158 -2.06 -7.95 16.07
N LYS A 159 -1.79 -8.99 15.29
CA LYS A 159 -0.50 -9.16 14.64
C LYS A 159 -0.71 -8.94 13.14
N PRO A 160 -0.60 -7.70 12.64
CA PRO A 160 -0.03 -7.57 11.32
C PRO A 160 1.44 -7.97 11.51
N THR A 161 1.76 -9.16 11.06
CA THR A 161 3.15 -9.59 10.90
C THR A 161 3.39 -9.58 9.41
N ASP A 162 4.49 -8.94 8.97
CA ASP A 162 5.03 -8.77 7.61
C ASP A 162 4.72 -9.89 6.60
N THR A 163 4.52 -11.10 7.11
CA THR A 163 3.92 -12.21 6.39
C THR A 163 2.59 -11.89 5.69
N ALA A 164 1.65 -11.10 6.21
CA ALA A 164 0.31 -11.02 5.61
C ALA A 164 0.29 -10.35 4.23
N ASP A 165 0.99 -9.23 4.04
CA ASP A 165 1.05 -8.53 2.75
C ASP A 165 2.03 -9.18 1.76
N GLU A 166 3.17 -9.71 2.23
CA GLU A 166 4.09 -10.48 1.38
C GLU A 166 3.51 -11.85 1.00
N ILE A 167 2.82 -12.55 1.91
CA ILE A 167 2.08 -13.78 1.61
C ILE A 167 0.88 -13.43 0.72
N PHE A 168 0.18 -12.32 0.94
CA PHE A 168 -0.92 -11.91 0.06
C PHE A 168 -0.42 -11.59 -1.35
N LEU A 169 0.64 -10.79 -1.48
CA LEU A 169 1.26 -10.48 -2.77
C LEU A 169 1.89 -11.73 -3.40
N GLY A 170 2.50 -12.60 -2.60
CA GLY A 170 3.05 -13.89 -3.02
C GLY A 170 1.96 -14.85 -3.54
N ASN A 171 0.85 -14.97 -2.82
CA ASN A 171 -0.31 -15.76 -3.23
C ASN A 171 -0.98 -15.15 -4.47
N ARG A 172 -1.08 -13.82 -4.54
CA ARG A 172 -1.52 -13.11 -5.74
C ARG A 172 -0.62 -13.41 -6.94
N ILE A 173 0.70 -13.45 -6.75
CA ILE A 173 1.67 -13.82 -7.79
C ILE A 173 1.45 -15.25 -8.27
N LEU A 174 1.34 -16.22 -7.33
CA LEU A 174 1.07 -17.62 -7.65
C LEU A 174 -0.25 -17.77 -8.41
N PHE A 175 -1.30 -17.12 -7.92
CA PHE A 175 -2.61 -17.15 -8.53
C PHE A 175 -2.62 -16.58 -9.95
N LEU A 176 -2.07 -15.38 -10.14
CA LEU A 176 -2.01 -14.75 -11.46
C LEU A 176 -1.18 -15.59 -12.43
N ARG A 177 -0.08 -16.21 -11.95
CA ARG A 177 0.72 -17.15 -12.74
C ARG A 177 -0.10 -18.37 -13.17
N ASP A 178 -0.85 -18.98 -12.25
CA ASP A 178 -1.70 -20.13 -12.54
C ASP A 178 -2.80 -19.79 -13.56
N MET A 179 -3.47 -18.63 -13.43
CA MET A 179 -4.45 -18.16 -14.42
C MET A 179 -3.84 -17.97 -15.81
N ILE A 180 -2.67 -17.35 -15.89
CA ILE A 180 -1.98 -17.08 -17.15
C ILE A 180 -1.58 -18.40 -17.83
N ASN A 181 -1.28 -19.43 -17.03
CA ASN A 181 -0.85 -20.74 -17.48
C ASN A 181 -2.01 -21.73 -17.72
N SER A 182 -3.23 -21.47 -17.25
CA SER A 182 -4.37 -22.38 -17.45
C SER A 182 -4.77 -22.53 -18.93
N GLY A 183 -4.39 -21.57 -19.78
CA GLY A 183 -4.71 -21.57 -21.20
C GLY A 183 -6.14 -21.13 -21.53
N GLU A 184 -6.95 -20.80 -20.52
CA GLU A 184 -8.37 -20.48 -20.65
C GLU A 184 -8.63 -18.98 -20.92
N LEU A 185 -7.61 -18.13 -20.75
CA LEU A 185 -7.75 -16.68 -20.91
C LEU A 185 -7.66 -16.26 -22.38
N SER A 186 -8.56 -15.34 -22.77
CA SER A 186 -8.38 -14.57 -24.01
C SER A 186 -7.09 -13.75 -23.97
N GLU A 187 -6.52 -13.43 -25.13
CA GLU A 187 -5.26 -12.68 -25.22
C GLU A 187 -5.31 -11.34 -24.46
N GLY A 188 -6.45 -10.63 -24.52
CA GLY A 188 -6.64 -9.38 -23.78
C GLY A 188 -6.66 -9.57 -22.26
N LYS A 189 -7.33 -10.62 -21.78
CA LYS A 189 -7.32 -10.95 -20.35
C LYS A 189 -5.95 -11.40 -19.88
N LYS A 190 -5.20 -12.13 -20.73
CA LYS A 190 -3.82 -12.53 -20.45
C LYS A 190 -2.90 -11.31 -20.32
N ALA A 191 -3.04 -10.31 -21.20
CA ALA A 191 -2.31 -9.04 -21.11
C ALA A 191 -2.57 -8.31 -19.78
N GLU A 192 -3.86 -8.17 -19.42
CA GLU A 192 -4.29 -7.54 -18.16
C GLU A 192 -3.71 -8.25 -16.93
N LYS A 193 -3.74 -9.60 -16.90
CA LYS A 193 -3.20 -10.37 -15.77
C LYS A 193 -1.67 -10.33 -15.71
N LEU A 194 -0.97 -10.32 -16.84
CA LEU A 194 0.47 -10.11 -16.88
C LEU A 194 0.87 -8.73 -16.35
N PHE A 195 0.10 -7.69 -16.70
CA PHE A 195 0.32 -6.33 -16.19
C PHE A 195 0.11 -6.24 -14.67
N GLU A 196 -0.96 -6.84 -14.15
CA GLU A 196 -1.20 -6.89 -12.70
C GLU A 196 -0.14 -7.72 -11.96
N LEU A 197 0.34 -8.79 -12.58
CA LEU A 197 1.41 -9.63 -12.06
C LEU A 197 2.74 -8.87 -12.02
N ALA A 198 3.03 -8.06 -13.03
CA ALA A 198 4.18 -7.16 -13.04
C ALA A 198 4.12 -6.14 -11.90
N LYS A 199 2.95 -5.53 -11.65
CA LYS A 199 2.74 -4.61 -10.52
C LYS A 199 2.97 -5.31 -9.18
N SER A 200 2.48 -6.54 -9.00
CA SER A 200 2.69 -7.33 -7.78
C SER A 200 4.17 -7.63 -7.54
N HIS A 201 4.89 -8.09 -8.57
CA HIS A 201 6.34 -8.27 -8.49
C HIS A 201 7.07 -6.95 -8.15
N GLY A 202 6.66 -5.84 -8.78
CA GLY A 202 7.26 -4.52 -8.53
C GLY A 202 7.07 -4.05 -7.08
N LYS A 203 5.91 -4.31 -6.47
CA LYS A 203 5.64 -4.02 -5.05
C LYS A 203 6.48 -4.85 -4.08
N LEU A 204 6.81 -6.09 -4.47
CA LEU A 204 7.76 -6.93 -3.73
C LEU A 204 9.22 -6.67 -4.12
N TYR A 205 9.48 -5.60 -4.87
CA TYR A 205 10.82 -5.24 -5.35
C TYR A 205 11.51 -6.32 -6.19
N GLN A 206 10.73 -7.27 -6.73
CA GLN A 206 11.16 -8.28 -7.70
C GLN A 206 11.20 -7.62 -9.09
N HIS A 207 12.14 -6.69 -9.24
CA HIS A 207 12.20 -5.77 -10.36
C HIS A 207 12.44 -6.45 -11.72
N ASP A 208 13.27 -7.51 -11.76
CA ASP A 208 13.54 -8.24 -13.01
C ASP A 208 12.31 -9.03 -13.47
N GLU A 209 11.62 -9.69 -12.53
CA GLU A 209 10.35 -10.36 -12.80
C GLU A 209 9.29 -9.35 -13.24
N ALA A 210 9.21 -8.19 -12.59
CA ALA A 210 8.26 -7.14 -12.94
C ALA A 210 8.49 -6.63 -14.37
N ILE A 211 9.74 -6.31 -14.74
CA ILE A 211 10.10 -5.91 -16.11
C ILE A 211 9.73 -7.01 -17.10
N GLN A 212 10.08 -8.27 -16.81
CA GLN A 212 9.76 -9.40 -17.69
C GLN A 212 8.25 -9.53 -17.93
N ARG A 213 7.42 -9.39 -16.89
CA ARG A 213 5.96 -9.49 -17.02
C ARG A 213 5.36 -8.28 -17.72
N TYR A 214 5.88 -7.06 -17.51
CA TYR A 214 5.47 -5.90 -18.30
C TYR A 214 5.82 -6.06 -19.78
N GLN A 215 7.00 -6.58 -20.10
CA GLN A 215 7.40 -6.87 -21.49
C GLN A 215 6.49 -7.91 -22.15
N GLN A 216 6.11 -8.96 -21.41
CA GLN A 216 5.13 -9.94 -21.90
C GLN A 216 3.75 -9.29 -22.13
N ALA A 217 3.26 -8.47 -21.20
CA ALA A 217 2.00 -7.74 -21.35
C ALA A 217 2.05 -6.80 -22.57
N LEU A 218 3.16 -6.08 -22.75
CA LEU A 218 3.39 -5.17 -23.87
C LEU A 218 3.24 -5.88 -25.23
N VAL A 219 3.82 -7.07 -25.40
CA VAL A 219 3.68 -7.86 -26.63
C VAL A 219 2.22 -8.19 -26.93
N PHE A 220 1.43 -8.54 -25.91
CA PHE A 220 0.00 -8.78 -26.11
C PHE A 220 -0.76 -7.49 -26.45
N TYR A 221 -0.49 -6.39 -25.75
CA TYR A 221 -1.13 -5.10 -26.04
C TYR A 221 -0.84 -4.63 -27.47
N GLN A 222 0.39 -4.78 -27.96
CA GLN A 222 0.77 -4.51 -29.35
C GLN A 222 0.01 -5.39 -30.34
N LYS A 223 -0.08 -6.69 -30.08
CA LYS A 223 -0.83 -7.63 -30.93
C LYS A 223 -2.31 -7.26 -31.02
N LEU A 224 -2.89 -6.85 -29.89
CA LEU A 224 -4.30 -6.45 -29.77
C LEU A 224 -4.56 -5.02 -30.25
N LYS A 225 -3.50 -4.26 -30.58
CA LYS A 225 -3.54 -2.83 -30.88
C LYS A 225 -4.15 -1.99 -29.73
N ASP A 226 -4.00 -2.45 -28.49
CA ASP A 226 -4.38 -1.72 -27.29
C ASP A 226 -3.28 -0.71 -26.93
N ARG A 227 -3.31 0.43 -27.63
CA ARG A 227 -2.33 1.53 -27.44
C ARG A 227 -2.28 2.01 -25.99
N ARG A 228 -3.40 2.04 -25.27
CA ARG A 228 -3.43 2.47 -23.87
C ARG A 228 -2.69 1.48 -22.97
N GLY A 229 -2.92 0.18 -23.16
CA GLY A 229 -2.18 -0.88 -22.47
C GLY A 229 -0.68 -0.84 -22.75
N GLU A 230 -0.29 -0.60 -24.01
CA GLU A 230 1.13 -0.43 -24.39
C GLU A 230 1.80 0.71 -23.60
N ALA A 231 1.18 1.90 -23.58
CA ALA A 231 1.71 3.06 -22.87
C ALA A 231 1.85 2.78 -21.35
N LEU A 232 0.88 2.10 -20.75
CA LEU A 232 0.93 1.74 -19.33
C LEU A 232 2.06 0.75 -19.02
N ALA A 233 2.27 -0.26 -19.85
CA ALA A 233 3.35 -1.23 -19.67
C ALA A 233 4.73 -0.58 -19.82
N LEU A 234 4.92 0.26 -20.86
CA LEU A 234 6.15 1.02 -21.08
C LEU A 234 6.43 1.97 -19.90
N LYS A 235 5.41 2.67 -19.40
CA LYS A 235 5.53 3.51 -18.20
C LYS A 235 5.97 2.69 -16.99
N GLY A 236 5.37 1.51 -16.78
CA GLY A 236 5.73 0.60 -15.69
C GLY A 236 7.20 0.16 -15.74
N ILE A 237 7.70 -0.19 -16.92
CA ILE A 237 9.11 -0.54 -17.15
C ILE A 237 10.01 0.68 -16.86
N GLY A 238 9.67 1.85 -17.41
CA GLY A 238 10.43 3.08 -17.20
C GLY A 238 10.55 3.48 -15.73
N LEU A 239 9.48 3.30 -14.93
CA LEU A 239 9.51 3.58 -13.49
C LEU A 239 10.42 2.62 -12.70
N ILE A 240 10.52 1.35 -13.10
CA ILE A 240 11.44 0.40 -12.47
C ILE A 240 12.90 0.75 -12.80
N HIS A 241 13.19 1.14 -14.04
CA HIS A 241 14.52 1.63 -14.40
C HIS A 241 14.87 2.92 -13.63
N PHE A 242 13.91 3.83 -13.47
CA PHE A 242 14.09 5.02 -12.65
C PHE A 242 14.41 4.68 -11.18
N SER A 243 13.72 3.71 -10.58
CA SER A 243 14.01 3.28 -9.20
C SER A 243 15.37 2.62 -9.05
N ARG A 244 15.93 2.06 -10.13
CA ARG A 244 17.31 1.54 -10.21
C ARG A 244 18.36 2.61 -10.54
N SER A 245 17.97 3.88 -10.67
CA SER A 245 18.81 4.98 -11.13
C SER A 245 19.35 4.82 -12.57
N GLU A 246 18.70 4.00 -13.39
CA GLU A 246 19.02 3.78 -14.81
C GLU A 246 18.29 4.82 -15.66
N TYR A 247 18.70 6.09 -15.54
CA TYR A 247 17.95 7.24 -16.02
C TYR A 247 17.79 7.29 -17.55
N GLU A 248 18.81 6.87 -18.30
CA GLU A 248 18.79 6.83 -19.76
C GLU A 248 17.71 5.86 -20.25
N THR A 249 17.75 4.62 -19.75
CA THR A 249 16.77 3.58 -20.08
C THR A 249 15.35 3.97 -19.64
N ALA A 250 15.22 4.54 -18.44
CA ALA A 250 13.93 5.05 -17.94
C ALA A 250 13.34 6.11 -18.89
N MET A 251 14.17 7.04 -19.36
CA MET A 251 13.78 8.09 -20.30
C MET A 251 13.33 7.54 -21.64
N GLU A 252 14.00 6.53 -22.18
CA GLU A 252 13.63 5.89 -23.45
C GLU A 252 12.23 5.29 -23.38
N TYR A 253 11.93 4.51 -22.34
CA TYR A 253 10.62 3.90 -22.14
C TYR A 253 9.52 4.93 -21.88
N LEU A 254 9.79 5.96 -21.08
CA LEU A 254 8.82 7.03 -20.80
C LEU A 254 8.54 7.89 -22.03
N LYS A 255 9.53 8.18 -22.88
CA LYS A 255 9.31 8.91 -24.14
C LYS A 255 8.47 8.10 -25.13
N GLN A 256 8.68 6.78 -25.20
CA GLN A 256 7.81 5.91 -25.99
C GLN A 256 6.37 5.95 -25.46
N ALA A 257 6.17 5.77 -24.15
CA ALA A 257 4.85 5.86 -23.54
C ALA A 257 4.17 7.22 -23.79
N LEU A 258 4.93 8.32 -23.69
CA LEU A 258 4.45 9.68 -23.94
C LEU A 258 3.93 9.84 -25.36
N SER A 259 4.71 9.38 -26.36
CA SER A 259 4.32 9.44 -27.76
C SER A 259 3.00 8.69 -28.02
N ILE A 260 2.78 7.55 -27.34
CA ILE A 260 1.54 6.79 -27.47
C ILE A 260 0.37 7.54 -26.83
N CYS A 261 0.56 8.08 -25.62
CA CYS A 261 -0.48 8.87 -24.94
C CYS A 261 -0.90 10.09 -25.79
N GLN A 262 0.05 10.76 -26.44
CA GLN A 262 -0.22 11.86 -27.36
C GLN A 262 -0.98 11.41 -28.62
N GLU A 263 -0.58 10.28 -29.22
CA GLU A 263 -1.25 9.70 -30.39
C GLU A 263 -2.74 9.41 -30.11
N ILE A 264 -3.04 8.81 -28.95
CA ILE A 264 -4.41 8.47 -28.54
C ILE A 264 -5.14 9.61 -27.83
N ARG A 265 -4.50 10.77 -27.66
CA ARG A 265 -5.01 11.94 -26.93
C ARG A 265 -5.41 11.62 -25.47
N ASP A 266 -4.67 10.73 -24.81
CA ASP A 266 -4.82 10.43 -23.39
C ASP A 266 -4.08 11.48 -22.54
N GLN A 267 -4.75 12.61 -22.30
CA GLN A 267 -4.23 13.75 -21.53
C GLN A 267 -3.79 13.34 -20.12
N VAL A 268 -4.52 12.39 -19.50
CA VAL A 268 -4.19 11.87 -18.18
C VAL A 268 -2.88 11.10 -18.18
N GLY A 269 -2.71 10.19 -19.14
CA GLY A 269 -1.48 9.45 -19.34
C GLY A 269 -0.31 10.38 -19.67
N GLU A 270 -0.53 11.34 -20.56
CA GLU A 270 0.47 12.34 -20.97
C GLU A 270 0.99 13.15 -19.78
N SER A 271 0.11 13.78 -19.00
CA SER A 271 0.50 14.54 -17.79
C SER A 271 1.28 13.66 -16.81
N THR A 272 0.81 12.45 -16.54
CA THR A 272 1.49 11.52 -15.62
C THR A 272 2.92 11.21 -16.08
N ILE A 273 3.10 10.98 -17.38
CA ILE A 273 4.42 10.64 -17.95
C ILE A 273 5.35 11.86 -17.95
N LEU A 274 4.84 13.06 -18.27
CA LEU A 274 5.61 14.30 -18.18
C LEU A 274 6.10 14.57 -16.75
N SER A 275 5.24 14.34 -15.75
CA SER A 275 5.65 14.40 -14.35
C SER A 275 6.76 13.39 -14.03
N ASN A 276 6.66 12.14 -14.52
CA ASN A 276 7.72 11.14 -14.30
C ASN A 276 9.05 11.54 -14.97
N ILE A 277 8.99 12.10 -16.18
CA ILE A 277 10.16 12.61 -16.90
C ILE A 277 10.82 13.75 -16.10
N SER A 278 10.05 14.67 -15.52
CA SER A 278 10.61 15.74 -14.69
C SER A 278 11.37 15.22 -13.47
N LEU A 279 10.93 14.10 -12.88
CA LEU A 279 11.60 13.50 -11.72
C LEU A 279 12.97 12.95 -12.11
N ILE A 280 13.14 12.47 -13.34
CA ILE A 280 14.44 12.05 -13.89
C ILE A 280 15.36 13.26 -14.04
N PHE A 281 14.90 14.35 -14.67
CA PHE A 281 15.71 15.57 -14.82
C PHE A 281 16.09 16.18 -13.46
N LYS A 282 15.16 16.17 -12.49
CA LYS A 282 15.47 16.57 -11.11
C LYS A 282 16.58 15.71 -10.51
N ALA A 283 16.51 14.39 -10.67
CA ALA A 283 17.52 13.48 -10.14
C ALA A 283 18.91 13.69 -10.77
N ARG A 284 18.97 14.18 -12.01
CA ARG A 284 20.21 14.58 -12.71
C ARG A 284 20.71 15.98 -12.36
N GLY A 285 19.96 16.77 -11.60
CA GLY A 285 20.28 18.17 -11.30
C GLY A 285 19.91 19.16 -12.42
N GLU A 286 19.23 18.69 -13.46
CA GLU A 286 18.76 19.51 -14.60
C GLU A 286 17.44 20.21 -14.26
N TYR A 287 17.49 21.14 -13.33
CA TYR A 287 16.30 21.68 -12.69
C TYR A 287 15.42 22.52 -13.61
N ASP A 288 15.97 23.25 -14.58
CA ASP A 288 15.17 24.11 -15.47
C ASP A 288 14.30 23.25 -16.40
N THR A 289 14.90 22.21 -16.98
CA THR A 289 14.20 21.21 -17.80
C THR A 289 13.15 20.46 -16.98
N ALA A 290 13.45 20.10 -15.74
CA ALA A 290 12.47 19.48 -14.84
C ALA A 290 11.23 20.37 -14.62
N LEU A 291 11.43 21.67 -14.39
CA LEU A 291 10.33 22.63 -14.23
C LEU A 291 9.50 22.80 -15.50
N GLU A 292 10.16 22.80 -16.66
CA GLU A 292 9.46 22.87 -17.95
C GLU A 292 8.48 21.70 -18.13
N TYR A 293 8.96 20.47 -17.89
CA TYR A 293 8.11 19.27 -17.96
C TYR A 293 6.97 19.27 -16.94
N LEU A 294 7.20 19.75 -15.71
CA LEU A 294 6.12 19.87 -14.72
C LEU A 294 5.08 20.92 -15.09
N LYS A 295 5.50 22.07 -15.64
CA LYS A 295 4.57 23.09 -16.12
C LYS A 295 3.73 22.57 -17.28
N GLN A 296 4.33 21.83 -18.21
CA GLN A 296 3.58 21.15 -19.28
C GLN A 296 2.59 20.13 -18.71
N SER A 297 3.04 19.30 -17.76
CA SER A 297 2.18 18.33 -17.08
C SER A 297 0.97 18.99 -16.40
N LEU A 298 1.18 20.06 -15.62
CA LEU A 298 0.13 20.80 -14.94
C LEU A 298 -0.86 21.44 -15.92
N ASN A 299 -0.36 22.02 -17.01
CA ASN A 299 -1.21 22.60 -18.05
C ASN A 299 -2.12 21.55 -18.71
N ILE A 300 -1.67 20.30 -18.80
CA ILE A 300 -2.44 19.19 -19.38
C ILE A 300 -3.37 18.55 -18.35
N ALA A 301 -2.98 18.48 -17.07
CA ALA A 301 -3.76 17.90 -15.99
C ALA A 301 -5.11 18.62 -15.75
N GLY A 302 -5.23 19.89 -16.14
CA GLY A 302 -6.43 20.72 -15.95
C GLY A 302 -6.75 20.99 -14.46
N GLU A 303 -8.01 21.30 -14.15
CA GLU A 303 -8.50 21.67 -12.81
C GLU A 303 -8.77 20.47 -11.88
N ILE A 304 -8.10 19.33 -12.07
CA ILE A 304 -8.26 18.19 -11.15
C ILE A 304 -7.41 18.48 -9.89
N GLY A 305 -8.07 18.97 -8.84
CA GLY A 305 -7.42 19.49 -7.62
C GLY A 305 -6.27 18.63 -7.07
N ASP A 306 -6.44 17.32 -6.91
CA ASP A 306 -5.39 16.45 -6.36
C ASP A 306 -4.13 16.39 -7.25
N ARG A 307 -4.31 16.34 -8.58
CA ARG A 307 -3.18 16.31 -9.53
C ARG A 307 -2.45 17.64 -9.61
N VAL A 308 -3.19 18.73 -9.52
CA VAL A 308 -2.60 20.07 -9.43
C VAL A 308 -1.76 20.15 -8.15
N SER A 309 -2.29 19.71 -7.02
CA SER A 309 -1.56 19.66 -5.75
C SER A 309 -0.29 18.79 -5.84
N GLU A 310 -0.35 17.61 -6.45
CA GLU A 310 0.82 16.75 -6.64
C GLU A 310 1.89 17.43 -7.52
N GLY A 311 1.48 18.04 -8.64
CA GLY A 311 2.40 18.77 -9.52
C GLY A 311 3.06 19.98 -8.84
N LEU A 312 2.30 20.75 -8.06
CA LEU A 312 2.83 21.86 -7.25
C LEU A 312 3.83 21.36 -6.20
N SER A 313 3.54 20.21 -5.57
CA SER A 313 4.45 19.58 -4.63
C SER A 313 5.76 19.15 -5.31
N ASN A 314 5.69 18.58 -6.52
CA ASN A 314 6.88 18.23 -7.29
C ASN A 314 7.72 19.45 -7.72
N ILE A 315 7.06 20.57 -8.07
CA ILE A 315 7.74 21.85 -8.34
C ILE A 315 8.49 22.33 -7.09
N SER A 316 7.87 22.23 -5.91
CA SER A 316 8.52 22.65 -4.66
C SER A 316 9.81 21.89 -4.36
N LEU A 317 9.85 20.58 -4.69
CA LEU A 317 11.05 19.76 -4.51
C LEU A 317 12.21 20.22 -5.39
N ILE A 318 11.92 20.80 -6.55
CA ILE A 318 12.96 21.36 -7.44
C ILE A 318 13.50 22.67 -6.86
N TYR A 319 12.63 23.58 -6.43
CA TYR A 319 13.07 24.83 -5.78
C TYR A 319 13.82 24.57 -4.48
N GLN A 320 13.40 23.57 -3.70
CA GLN A 320 14.16 23.10 -2.54
C GLN A 320 15.58 22.67 -2.93
N ALA A 321 15.73 21.89 -3.99
CA ALA A 321 17.02 21.40 -4.46
C ALA A 321 17.93 22.55 -4.95
N ARG A 322 17.36 23.67 -5.41
CA ARG A 322 18.08 24.92 -5.74
C ARG A 322 18.45 25.77 -4.52
N GLY A 323 17.92 25.46 -3.34
CA GLY A 323 18.05 26.31 -2.15
C GLY A 323 17.07 27.50 -2.12
N GLU A 324 16.08 27.55 -3.01
CA GLU A 324 15.06 28.59 -3.07
C GLU A 324 13.87 28.23 -2.17
N TYR A 325 14.09 28.30 -0.85
CA TYR A 325 13.15 27.78 0.15
C TYR A 325 11.82 28.55 0.19
N GLU A 326 11.84 29.88 0.03
CA GLU A 326 10.63 30.70 -0.02
C GLU A 326 9.71 30.28 -1.18
N THR A 327 10.29 30.13 -2.38
CA THR A 327 9.57 29.71 -3.58
C THR A 327 8.99 28.30 -3.40
N ALA A 328 9.79 27.37 -2.85
CA ALA A 328 9.31 26.03 -2.55
C ALA A 328 8.10 26.03 -1.59
N LEU A 329 8.15 26.85 -0.55
CA LEU A 329 7.05 26.99 0.41
C LEU A 329 5.80 27.62 -0.21
N GLU A 330 5.93 28.55 -1.16
CA GLU A 330 4.80 29.13 -1.88
C GLU A 330 4.02 28.05 -2.64
N TYR A 331 4.72 27.22 -3.41
CA TYR A 331 4.10 26.11 -4.15
C TYR A 331 3.47 25.07 -3.21
N LEU A 332 4.12 24.74 -2.09
CA LEU A 332 3.53 23.82 -1.11
C LEU A 332 2.31 24.40 -0.39
N LYS A 333 2.25 25.71 -0.16
CA LYS A 333 1.06 26.35 0.41
C LYS A 333 -0.12 26.34 -0.57
N GLN A 334 0.14 26.55 -1.85
CA GLN A 334 -0.89 26.41 -2.89
C GLN A 334 -1.39 24.95 -2.93
N SER A 335 -0.48 23.98 -2.94
CA SER A 335 -0.80 22.55 -2.84
C SER A 335 -1.66 22.24 -1.61
N LEU A 336 -1.27 22.74 -0.44
CA LEU A 336 -1.98 22.55 0.82
C LEU A 336 -3.39 23.12 0.79
N SER A 337 -3.56 24.31 0.20
CA SER A 337 -4.87 24.95 0.03
C SER A 337 -5.81 24.08 -0.81
N ILE A 338 -5.30 23.54 -1.92
CA ILE A 338 -6.11 22.70 -2.82
C ILE A 338 -6.49 21.39 -2.12
N ARG A 339 -5.57 20.73 -1.42
CA ARG A 339 -5.88 19.48 -0.70
C ARG A 339 -6.95 19.68 0.38
N ARG A 340 -6.91 20.82 1.07
CA ARG A 340 -7.95 21.20 2.04
C ARG A 340 -9.29 21.44 1.37
N GLU A 341 -9.31 22.14 0.25
CA GLU A 341 -10.52 22.43 -0.51
C GLU A 341 -11.23 21.16 -1.01
N ILE A 342 -10.46 20.18 -1.49
CA ILE A 342 -11.01 18.89 -1.97
C ILE A 342 -11.24 17.86 -0.85
N GLY A 343 -10.90 18.19 0.41
CA GLY A 343 -11.05 17.28 1.55
C GLY A 343 -10.04 16.12 1.61
N ASP A 344 -8.93 16.19 0.88
CA ASP A 344 -7.87 15.16 0.91
C ASP A 344 -6.99 15.32 2.16
N ARG A 345 -7.44 14.73 3.27
CA ARG A 345 -6.72 14.74 4.55
C ARG A 345 -5.39 14.00 4.48
N ALA A 346 -5.31 12.89 3.76
CA ALA A 346 -4.07 12.12 3.66
C ALA A 346 -2.97 12.92 2.97
N GLY A 347 -3.31 13.55 1.84
CA GLY A 347 -2.37 14.42 1.15
C GLY A 347 -2.11 15.73 1.87
N GLU A 348 -3.05 16.26 2.65
CA GLU A 348 -2.80 17.41 3.55
C GLU A 348 -1.64 17.10 4.49
N GLY A 349 -1.69 15.95 5.19
CA GLY A 349 -0.60 15.48 6.04
C GLY A 349 0.72 15.33 5.28
N ALA A 350 0.71 14.73 4.09
CA ALA A 350 1.91 14.60 3.26
C ALA A 350 2.50 15.97 2.85
N THR A 351 1.64 16.95 2.56
CA THR A 351 2.07 18.31 2.17
C THR A 351 2.67 19.06 3.36
N LEU A 352 2.10 18.90 4.56
CA LEU A 352 2.65 19.47 5.79
C LEU A 352 4.03 18.87 6.13
N ASN A 353 4.21 17.56 5.95
CA ASN A 353 5.51 16.89 6.03
C ASN A 353 6.53 17.52 5.06
N ASN A 354 6.15 17.77 3.80
CA ASN A 354 7.03 18.39 2.82
C ASN A 354 7.40 19.83 3.22
N ILE A 355 6.45 20.61 3.74
CA ILE A 355 6.70 21.96 4.25
C ILE A 355 7.73 21.91 5.39
N ALA A 356 7.57 20.97 6.33
CA ALA A 356 8.50 20.79 7.42
C ALA A 356 9.91 20.40 6.94
N LEU A 357 10.01 19.57 5.91
CA LEU A 357 11.29 19.22 5.28
C LEU A 357 12.00 20.46 4.72
N ILE A 358 11.27 21.40 4.10
CA ILE A 358 11.85 22.68 3.65
C ILE A 358 12.39 23.46 4.85
N TYR A 359 11.59 23.64 5.91
CA TYR A 359 12.03 24.37 7.09
C TYR A 359 13.22 23.73 7.79
N ARG A 360 13.27 22.40 7.87
CA ARG A 360 14.43 21.66 8.38
C ARG A 360 15.68 21.94 7.54
N THR A 361 15.57 21.85 6.21
CA THR A 361 16.71 22.12 5.31
C THR A 361 17.18 23.58 5.42
N TRP A 362 16.25 24.50 5.67
CA TRP A 362 16.53 25.92 5.89
C TRP A 362 17.04 26.24 7.31
N GLY A 363 17.08 25.28 8.23
CA GLY A 363 17.51 25.48 9.62
C GLY A 363 16.48 26.16 10.53
N LYS A 364 15.20 26.24 10.11
CA LYS A 364 14.09 26.81 10.89
C LYS A 364 13.32 25.69 11.61
N TYR A 365 13.98 25.07 12.57
CA TYR A 365 13.54 23.81 13.18
C TYR A 365 12.19 23.90 13.90
N GLU A 366 11.94 24.97 14.65
CA GLU A 366 10.69 25.17 15.41
C GLU A 366 9.48 25.20 14.48
N LYS A 367 9.58 25.95 13.37
CA LYS A 367 8.53 25.96 12.34
C LYS A 367 8.35 24.58 11.71
N GLY A 368 9.45 23.87 11.45
CA GLY A 368 9.38 22.50 10.94
C GLY A 368 8.58 21.58 11.88
N LEU A 369 8.82 21.65 13.19
CA LEU A 369 8.10 20.88 14.19
C LEU A 369 6.61 21.23 14.24
N GLU A 370 6.23 22.51 14.19
CA GLU A 370 4.81 22.94 14.15
C GLU A 370 4.04 22.29 12.99
N TYR A 371 4.66 22.17 11.81
CA TYR A 371 4.05 21.53 10.64
C TYR A 371 4.03 20.00 10.78
N LEU A 372 5.05 19.38 11.38
CA LEU A 372 5.06 17.94 11.63
C LEU A 372 4.05 17.53 12.69
N GLU A 373 3.83 18.35 13.72
CA GLU A 373 2.80 18.10 14.74
C GLU A 373 1.39 18.11 14.11
N GLN A 374 1.12 19.06 13.21
CA GLN A 374 -0.11 19.05 12.42
C GLN A 374 -0.22 17.79 11.57
N SER A 375 0.84 17.44 10.81
CA SER A 375 0.86 16.22 10.01
C SER A 375 0.62 14.96 10.84
N LEU A 376 1.24 14.87 12.02
CA LEU A 376 1.12 13.74 12.93
C LEU A 376 -0.32 13.63 13.48
N SER A 377 -0.92 14.76 13.83
CA SER A 377 -2.32 14.82 14.25
C SER A 377 -3.25 14.30 13.15
N ILE A 378 -3.04 14.75 11.90
CA ILE A 378 -3.83 14.28 10.76
C ILE A 378 -3.64 12.78 10.54
N ALA A 379 -2.38 12.31 10.52
CA ALA A 379 -2.08 10.90 10.32
C ALA A 379 -2.75 10.01 11.37
N LYS A 380 -2.81 10.46 12.62
CA LYS A 380 -3.53 9.77 13.71
C LYS A 380 -5.05 9.83 13.54
N GLU A 381 -5.59 10.99 13.17
CA GLU A 381 -7.03 11.22 12.94
C GLU A 381 -7.58 10.28 11.86
N ILE A 382 -6.87 10.13 10.75
CA ILE A 382 -7.28 9.27 9.63
C ILE A 382 -6.72 7.84 9.71
N GLU A 383 -6.06 7.50 10.83
CA GLU A 383 -5.39 6.22 11.06
C GLU A 383 -4.38 5.80 9.98
N ASN A 384 -3.73 6.77 9.33
CA ASN A 384 -2.65 6.54 8.39
C ASN A 384 -1.35 6.24 9.13
N ARG A 385 -1.20 4.97 9.56
CA ARG A 385 -0.02 4.47 10.30
C ARG A 385 1.28 4.67 9.52
N ALA A 386 1.27 4.48 8.20
CA ALA A 386 2.46 4.71 7.37
C ALA A 386 2.86 6.20 7.39
N GLY A 387 1.89 7.10 7.25
CA GLY A 387 2.09 8.55 7.40
C GLY A 387 2.54 8.94 8.80
N GLU A 388 2.05 8.27 9.84
CA GLU A 388 2.49 8.46 11.22
C GLU A 388 3.98 8.09 11.37
N ALA A 389 4.38 6.90 10.93
CA ALA A 389 5.77 6.45 10.96
C ALA A 389 6.71 7.40 10.23
N ALA A 390 6.33 7.84 9.02
CA ALA A 390 7.12 8.79 8.23
C ALA A 390 7.24 10.15 8.93
N THR A 391 6.16 10.65 9.53
CA THR A 391 6.15 11.92 10.26
C THR A 391 7.04 11.85 11.51
N LEU A 392 6.98 10.76 12.28
CA LEU A 392 7.85 10.54 13.45
C LEU A 392 9.33 10.52 13.04
N ASN A 393 9.66 9.92 11.89
CA ASN A 393 11.01 9.90 11.34
C ASN A 393 11.50 11.29 10.88
N ASN A 394 10.58 12.16 10.43
CA ASN A 394 10.91 13.54 10.10
C ASN A 394 11.09 14.39 11.37
N ILE A 395 10.31 14.13 12.42
CA ILE A 395 10.44 14.79 13.72
C ILE A 395 11.81 14.46 14.33
N SER A 396 12.20 13.19 14.31
CA SER A 396 13.50 12.76 14.85
C SER A 396 14.68 13.43 14.14
N GLN A 397 14.62 13.60 12.82
CA GLN A 397 15.66 14.30 12.08
C GLN A 397 15.79 15.78 12.48
N ILE A 398 14.70 16.44 12.89
CA ILE A 398 14.78 17.81 13.42
C ILE A 398 15.46 17.81 14.80
N TYR A 399 15.07 16.91 15.71
CA TYR A 399 15.71 16.81 17.02
C TYR A 399 17.20 16.44 16.91
N GLN A 400 17.55 15.52 16.00
CA GLN A 400 18.93 15.18 15.68
C GLN A 400 19.73 16.40 15.21
N ALA A 401 19.15 17.22 14.31
CA ALA A 401 19.79 18.44 13.81
C ALA A 401 19.97 19.51 14.91
N ARG A 402 19.16 19.47 15.97
CA ARG A 402 19.29 20.31 17.17
C ARG A 402 20.24 19.74 18.22
N GLY A 403 20.75 18.53 18.03
CA GLY A 403 21.61 17.83 18.99
C GLY A 403 20.86 17.14 20.14
N ASP A 404 19.54 17.08 20.09
CA ASP A 404 18.71 16.36 21.07
C ASP A 404 18.52 14.91 20.59
N TYR A 405 19.56 14.11 20.82
CA TYR A 405 19.65 12.75 20.32
C TYR A 405 18.73 11.79 21.06
N GLU A 406 18.48 12.04 22.34
CA GLU A 406 17.56 11.27 23.18
C GLU A 406 16.14 11.34 22.62
N THR A 407 15.63 12.56 22.41
CA THR A 407 14.28 12.77 21.86
C THR A 407 14.18 12.23 20.43
N ALA A 408 15.21 12.44 19.60
CA ALA A 408 15.25 11.88 18.26
C ALA A 408 15.13 10.35 18.26
N MET A 409 15.84 9.68 19.18
CA MET A 409 15.82 8.22 19.31
C MET A 409 14.46 7.71 19.79
N GLU A 410 13.75 8.43 20.67
CA GLU A 410 12.39 8.08 21.08
C GLU A 410 11.41 8.07 19.89
N TYR A 411 11.47 9.10 19.05
CA TYR A 411 10.65 9.17 17.84
C TYR A 411 11.03 8.10 16.81
N LEU A 412 12.32 7.79 16.65
CA LEU A 412 12.76 6.71 15.77
C LEU A 412 12.31 5.34 16.28
N LYS A 413 12.32 5.08 17.59
CA LYS A 413 11.78 3.83 18.16
C LYS A 413 10.30 3.67 17.90
N GLN A 414 9.53 4.76 18.00
CA GLN A 414 8.11 4.75 17.64
C GLN A 414 7.94 4.47 16.13
N SER A 415 8.66 5.19 15.27
CA SER A 415 8.64 4.97 13.82
C SER A 415 9.04 3.53 13.44
N LEU A 416 10.06 2.97 14.08
CA LEU A 416 10.53 1.59 13.89
C LEU A 416 9.46 0.58 14.29
N SER A 417 8.80 0.80 15.43
CA SER A 417 7.71 -0.06 15.90
C SER A 417 6.56 -0.08 14.91
N ILE A 418 6.16 1.08 14.38
CA ILE A 418 5.10 1.17 13.37
C ILE A 418 5.56 0.55 12.05
N GLY A 419 6.79 0.82 11.61
CA GLY A 419 7.35 0.23 10.40
C GLY A 419 7.39 -1.30 10.44
N ARG A 420 7.71 -1.89 11.61
CA ARG A 420 7.67 -3.35 11.86
C ARG A 420 6.25 -3.90 11.95
N GLU A 421 5.31 -3.10 12.45
CA GLU A 421 3.89 -3.48 12.45
C GLU A 421 3.34 -3.53 11.01
N LEU A 422 3.81 -2.64 10.13
CA LEU A 422 3.34 -2.52 8.75
C LEU A 422 4.13 -3.36 7.73
N GLY A 423 5.27 -3.94 8.10
CA GLY A 423 6.19 -4.54 7.15
C GLY A 423 6.78 -3.55 6.14
N ASP A 424 6.87 -2.27 6.50
CA ASP A 424 7.43 -1.23 5.63
C ASP A 424 8.96 -1.33 5.59
N ARG A 425 9.48 -2.28 4.80
CA ARG A 425 10.93 -2.54 4.67
C ARG A 425 11.70 -1.30 4.22
N ALA A 426 11.11 -0.49 3.34
CA ALA A 426 11.72 0.76 2.87
C ALA A 426 11.84 1.77 4.02
N GLY A 427 10.74 2.00 4.75
CA GLY A 427 10.73 2.83 5.95
C GLY A 427 11.68 2.34 7.03
N LEU A 428 11.76 1.03 7.27
CA LEU A 428 12.69 0.40 8.22
C LEU A 428 14.15 0.72 7.86
N CYS A 429 14.54 0.64 6.58
CA CYS A 429 15.88 1.02 6.16
C CYS A 429 16.22 2.46 6.57
N ILE A 430 15.30 3.39 6.30
CA ILE A 430 15.50 4.81 6.61
C ILE A 430 15.59 5.03 8.13
N THR A 431 14.69 4.42 8.91
CA THR A 431 14.70 4.50 10.38
C THR A 431 16.01 3.97 10.95
N LEU A 432 16.45 2.78 10.52
CA LEU A 432 17.68 2.15 11.00
C LEU A 432 18.93 2.95 10.59
N ILE A 433 18.96 3.53 9.39
CA ILE A 433 20.04 4.45 8.99
C ILE A 433 20.10 5.66 9.93
N ASN A 434 18.95 6.26 10.23
CA ASN A 434 18.88 7.43 11.10
C ASN A 434 19.27 7.10 12.55
N MET A 435 18.83 5.95 13.08
CA MET A 435 19.25 5.46 14.40
C MET A 435 20.77 5.25 14.43
N GLY A 436 21.33 4.60 13.40
CA GLY A 436 22.76 4.35 13.34
C GLY A 436 23.60 5.62 13.27
N ASN A 437 23.11 6.65 12.57
CA ASN A 437 23.73 7.97 12.54
C ASN A 437 23.75 8.63 13.93
N ILE A 438 22.68 8.47 14.72
CA ILE A 438 22.63 8.98 16.08
C ILE A 438 23.61 8.22 16.98
N HIS A 439 23.57 6.88 16.98
CA HIS A 439 24.51 6.06 17.76
C HIS A 439 25.96 6.36 17.39
N TRP A 440 26.26 6.59 16.10
CA TRP A 440 27.60 6.97 15.66
C TRP A 440 28.04 8.31 16.27
N THR A 441 27.16 9.30 16.26
CA THR A 441 27.42 10.63 16.83
C THR A 441 27.63 10.58 18.34
N LYS A 442 26.95 9.65 19.03
CA LYS A 442 27.10 9.38 20.46
C LYS A 442 28.30 8.47 20.82
N GLU A 443 29.16 8.16 19.84
CA GLU A 443 30.30 7.24 19.97
C GLU A 443 29.92 5.77 20.30
N GLU A 444 28.65 5.40 20.14
CA GLU A 444 28.11 4.05 20.31
C GLU A 444 28.31 3.22 19.02
N LYS A 445 29.58 3.06 18.62
CA LYS A 445 29.97 2.55 17.30
C LYS A 445 29.42 1.15 16.99
N ASP A 446 29.36 0.25 17.97
CA ASP A 446 28.87 -1.11 17.75
C ASP A 446 27.37 -1.13 17.40
N GLN A 447 26.58 -0.29 18.05
CA GLN A 447 25.15 -0.15 17.78
C GLN A 447 24.91 0.48 16.41
N ALA A 448 25.66 1.55 16.09
CA ALA A 448 25.60 2.19 14.78
C ALA A 448 25.87 1.19 13.65
N MET A 449 26.94 0.39 13.79
CA MET A 449 27.31 -0.63 12.83
C MET A 449 26.27 -1.73 12.72
N SER A 450 25.61 -2.11 13.83
CA SER A 450 24.54 -3.10 13.81
C SER A 450 23.33 -2.63 13.02
N GLU A 451 22.87 -1.40 13.26
CA GLU A 451 21.67 -0.84 12.62
C GLU A 451 21.89 -0.54 11.14
N TRP A 452 23.05 0.02 10.77
CA TRP A 452 23.42 0.16 9.38
C TRP A 452 23.51 -1.20 8.69
N ARG A 453 23.95 -2.24 9.40
CA ARG A 453 24.01 -3.58 8.83
C ARG A 453 22.66 -4.17 8.51
N GLU A 454 21.73 -4.05 9.45
CA GLU A 454 20.34 -4.45 9.27
C GLU A 454 19.72 -3.67 8.10
N ALA A 455 19.90 -2.34 8.07
CA ALA A 455 19.40 -1.50 6.98
C ALA A 455 19.96 -1.92 5.61
N TYR A 456 21.24 -2.26 5.51
CA TYR A 456 21.85 -2.71 4.27
C TYR A 456 21.32 -4.07 3.81
N GLN A 457 21.15 -5.02 4.73
CA GLN A 457 20.61 -6.33 4.38
C GLN A 457 19.20 -6.18 3.79
N ILE A 458 18.34 -5.42 4.48
CA ILE A 458 17.00 -5.12 4.00
C ILE A 458 17.06 -4.39 2.65
N ALA A 459 17.87 -3.33 2.54
CA ALA A 459 17.99 -2.54 1.31
C ALA A 459 18.51 -3.36 0.13
N ARG A 460 19.40 -4.32 0.36
CA ARG A 460 19.93 -5.22 -0.67
C ARG A 460 18.88 -6.24 -1.09
N GLU A 461 18.15 -6.82 -0.14
CA GLU A 461 17.07 -7.77 -0.42
C GLU A 461 15.95 -7.16 -1.26
N ILE A 462 15.57 -5.92 -0.95
CA ILE A 462 14.50 -5.22 -1.66
C ILE A 462 15.01 -4.31 -2.78
N GLY A 463 16.29 -4.36 -3.13
CA GLY A 463 16.85 -3.50 -4.19
C GLY A 463 16.65 -1.99 -3.99
N HIS A 464 16.60 -1.51 -2.75
CA HIS A 464 16.32 -0.11 -2.41
C HIS A 464 17.51 0.81 -2.73
N ALA A 465 17.64 1.21 -4.00
CA ALA A 465 18.78 1.98 -4.50
C ALA A 465 19.13 3.22 -3.67
N GLN A 466 18.13 3.98 -3.21
CA GLN A 466 18.37 5.19 -2.40
C GLN A 466 18.99 4.90 -1.02
N ALA A 467 18.59 3.80 -0.38
CA ALA A 467 19.12 3.41 0.93
C ALA A 467 20.54 2.87 0.76
N LEU A 468 20.77 2.08 -0.30
CA LEU A 468 22.11 1.62 -0.67
C LEU A 468 23.06 2.78 -0.98
N ALA A 469 22.59 3.79 -1.72
CA ALA A 469 23.39 4.98 -2.02
C ALA A 469 23.75 5.77 -0.74
N LYS A 470 22.78 5.97 0.18
CA LYS A 470 23.05 6.59 1.48
C LYS A 470 24.09 5.82 2.30
N LEU A 471 23.97 4.49 2.34
CA LEU A 471 24.90 3.63 3.07
C LEU A 471 26.30 3.61 2.41
N ASP A 472 26.39 3.70 1.09
CA ASP A 472 27.66 3.79 0.36
C ASP A 472 28.35 5.15 0.58
N GLU A 473 27.59 6.25 0.54
CA GLU A 473 28.10 7.58 0.87
C GLU A 473 28.62 7.62 2.31
N LEU A 474 27.85 7.06 3.25
CA LEU A 474 28.27 6.92 4.64
C LEU A 474 29.57 6.12 4.75
N ALA A 475 29.68 4.97 4.07
CA ALA A 475 30.89 4.15 4.10
C ALA A 475 32.14 4.93 3.62
N LYS A 476 31.99 5.78 2.60
CA LYS A 476 33.05 6.66 2.11
C LYS A 476 33.44 7.74 3.13
N GLN A 477 32.45 8.36 3.77
CA GLN A 477 32.68 9.37 4.82
C GLN A 477 33.45 8.79 6.02
N LEU A 478 33.24 7.51 6.33
CA LEU A 478 33.95 6.80 7.40
C LEU A 478 35.37 6.34 7.03
N GLY A 479 35.87 6.68 5.84
CA GLY A 479 37.21 6.31 5.37
C GLY A 479 37.28 4.94 4.68
N GLY A 480 36.13 4.31 4.42
CA GLY A 480 36.01 3.13 3.58
C GLY A 480 36.13 3.44 2.09
N LYS A 481 36.62 2.49 1.29
CA LYS A 481 36.59 2.62 -0.19
C LYS A 481 35.19 2.38 -0.77
N ASP A 482 34.40 1.59 -0.07
CA ASP A 482 33.04 1.18 -0.42
C ASP A 482 32.36 0.60 0.85
N LEU A 483 31.16 0.07 0.68
CA LEU A 483 30.40 -0.64 1.71
C LEU A 483 31.20 -1.73 2.45
N THR A 484 32.28 -2.30 1.90
CA THR A 484 33.06 -3.35 2.60
C THR A 484 33.70 -2.88 3.91
N PHE A 485 33.81 -1.56 4.13
CA PHE A 485 34.23 -0.97 5.39
C PHE A 485 33.21 -1.16 6.52
N ILE A 486 31.92 -0.97 6.20
CA ILE A 486 30.80 -1.24 7.13
C ILE A 486 30.49 -2.75 7.17
N PHE A 487 30.83 -3.45 6.07
CA PHE A 487 30.46 -4.83 5.75
C PHE A 487 31.64 -5.68 5.26
N PRO A 488 32.61 -6.06 6.11
CA PRO A 488 33.65 -6.99 5.66
C PRO A 488 32.98 -8.30 5.20
N ARG A 489 33.34 -8.78 3.99
CA ARG A 489 32.84 -10.07 3.50
C ARG A 489 33.11 -11.14 4.57
N PRO A 490 32.16 -12.05 4.85
CA PRO A 490 32.40 -13.16 5.75
C PRO A 490 33.64 -13.91 5.26
N ARG A 491 34.62 -14.09 6.17
CA ARG A 491 35.85 -14.83 5.91
C ARG A 491 35.57 -16.33 5.78
#